data_AF-Q12UP7-F1
#
_entry.id   AF-Q12UP7-F1
#
_cell.length_a   1.000
_cell.length_b   1.000
_cell.length_c   1.000
_cell.angle_alpha   90.00
_cell.angle_beta   90.00
_cell.angle_gamma   90.00
#
_symmetry.space_group_name_H-M   'P 1'
#
loop_
_entity.id
_entity.type
_entity.pdbx_description
1 polymer ?
#
loop_
_entity_poly.entity_id
_entity_poly.type
_entity_poly.pdbx_seq_one_letter_code
_entity_poly.pdbx_strand_id
1 'polypeptide(L)'
;MEYIYAALLLHNAGKDITEESVSAVLSAAGTEVNESRAKALVAALEDVDIEEAMATAAFAPAAAVVAAPVAETAAEEVPAEENKAEEEESGMAGLGALFG
;
A
#
# COMPACT_ATOMS: atom_id res chain seq x y z
N MET A 1 5.42 -6.18 7.20
CA MET A 1 4.09 -5.55 7.04
C MET A 1 3.36 -5.36 8.37
N GLU A 2 3.61 -6.23 9.36
CA GLU A 2 3.07 -6.24 10.72
C GLU A 2 3.06 -4.88 11.44
N TYR A 3 4.13 -4.09 11.32
CA TYR A 3 4.24 -2.75 11.93
C TYR A 3 3.19 -1.77 11.41
N ILE A 4 2.94 -1.79 10.10
CA ILE A 4 1.93 -0.92 9.46
C ILE A 4 0.54 -1.32 9.95
N TYR A 5 0.26 -2.63 10.01
CA TYR A 5 -1.03 -3.10 10.52
C TYR A 5 -1.24 -2.77 12.00
N ALA A 6 -0.19 -2.86 12.82
CA ALA A 6 -0.25 -2.45 14.21
C ALA A 6 -0.57 -0.94 14.34
N ALA A 7 0.11 -0.09 13.56
CA ALA A 7 -0.17 1.35 13.53
C ALA A 7 -1.60 1.67 13.08
N LEU A 8 -2.09 1.02 12.01
CA LEU A 8 -3.46 1.21 11.53
C LEU A 8 -4.51 0.74 12.54
N LEU A 9 -4.24 -0.37 13.25
CA LEU A 9 -5.12 -0.85 14.31
C LEU A 9 -5.19 0.16 15.47
N LEU A 10 -4.04 0.69 15.89
CA LEU A 10 -3.96 1.70 16.95
C LEU A 10 -4.70 2.99 16.55
N HIS A 11 -4.48 3.45 15.32
CA HIS A 11 -5.19 4.60 14.75
C HIS A 11 -6.71 4.42 14.79
N ASN A 12 -7.21 3.28 14.28
CA ASN A 12 -8.65 2.98 14.27
C ASN A 12 -9.23 2.88 15.70
N ALA A 13 -8.43 2.40 16.66
CA ALA A 13 -8.79 2.35 18.07
C ALA A 13 -8.67 3.70 18.80
N GLY A 14 -8.27 4.79 18.12
CA GLY A 14 -8.06 6.11 18.70
C GLY A 14 -6.94 6.12 19.74
N LYS A 15 -5.91 5.28 19.56
CA LYS A 15 -4.75 5.17 20.44
C LYS A 15 -3.53 5.82 19.81
N ASP A 16 -2.69 6.41 20.66
CA ASP A 16 -1.42 7.00 20.23
C ASP A 16 -0.50 5.92 19.65
N ILE A 17 0.15 6.25 18.53
CA ILE A 17 1.11 5.37 17.86
C ILE A 17 2.51 5.71 18.41
N THR A 18 2.94 4.93 19.40
CA THR A 18 4.23 5.06 20.06
C THR A 18 5.01 3.75 19.94
N GLU A 19 6.31 3.77 20.25
CA GLU A 19 7.13 2.56 20.26
C GLU A 19 6.54 1.50 21.21
N GLU A 20 6.03 1.94 22.37
CA GLU A 20 5.42 1.07 23.37
C GLU A 20 4.12 0.46 22.87
N SER A 21 3.21 1.25 22.29
CA SER A 21 1.91 0.76 21.84
C SER A 21 2.04 -0.19 20.64
N VAL A 22 2.96 0.10 19.71
CA VAL A 22 3.27 -0.78 18.57
C VAL A 22 3.89 -2.09 19.06
N SER A 23 4.87 -2.02 19.97
CA SER A 23 5.54 -3.20 20.53
C SER A 23 4.57 -4.10 21.30
N ALA A 24 3.63 -3.52 22.05
CA ALA A 24 2.62 -4.25 22.79
C ALA A 24 1.68 -5.03 21.85
N VAL A 25 1.23 -4.40 20.76
CA VAL A 25 0.36 -5.06 19.76
C VAL A 25 1.10 -6.22 19.08
N LEU A 26 2.34 -6.00 18.64
CA LEU A 26 3.14 -7.03 17.98
C LEU A 26 3.48 -8.20 18.93
N SER A 27 3.79 -7.91 20.19
CA SER A 27 4.04 -8.93 21.22
C SER A 27 2.78 -9.74 21.51
N ALA A 28 1.62 -9.08 21.60
CA ALA A 28 0.33 -9.75 21.78
C ALA A 28 -0.03 -10.66 20.58
N ALA A 29 0.43 -10.30 19.38
CA ALA A 29 0.33 -11.14 18.19
C ALA A 29 1.38 -12.26 18.12
N GLY A 30 2.24 -12.40 19.14
CA GLY A 30 3.29 -13.42 19.20
C GLY A 30 4.47 -13.17 18.25
N THR A 31 4.66 -11.93 17.80
CA THR A 31 5.74 -11.55 16.89
C THR A 31 6.94 -10.99 17.64
N GLU A 32 8.14 -11.28 17.17
CA GLU A 32 9.38 -10.67 17.69
C GLU A 32 9.46 -9.19 17.31
N VAL A 33 9.65 -8.33 18.31
CA VAL A 33 9.70 -6.88 18.11
C VAL A 33 11.13 -6.44 17.81
N ASN A 34 11.27 -5.65 16.75
CA ASN A 34 12.49 -4.95 16.38
C ASN A 34 12.31 -3.47 16.70
N GLU A 35 12.98 -3.02 17.76
CA GLU A 35 12.88 -1.64 18.27
C GLU A 35 13.25 -0.59 17.21
N SER A 36 14.27 -0.84 16.39
CA SER A 36 14.69 0.09 15.33
C SER A 36 13.60 0.28 14.28
N ARG A 37 12.82 -0.76 13.97
CA ARG A 37 11.69 -0.67 13.04
C ARG A 37 10.50 0.03 13.66
N ALA A 38 10.22 -0.19 14.95
CA ALA A 38 9.19 0.55 15.67
C ALA A 38 9.51 2.05 15.70
N LYS A 39 10.75 2.43 16.01
CA LYS A 39 11.25 3.81 15.97
C LYS A 39 11.10 4.44 14.59
N ALA A 40 11.57 3.75 13.56
CA ALA A 40 11.48 4.25 12.19
C ALA A 40 10.02 4.47 11.75
N LEU A 41 9.10 3.58 12.16
CA LEU A 41 7.68 3.74 11.90
C LEU A 41 7.10 4.98 12.59
N VAL A 42 7.35 5.12 13.90
CA VAL A 42 6.83 6.26 14.67
C VAL A 42 7.34 7.58 14.09
N ALA A 43 8.65 7.67 13.82
CA ALA A 43 9.25 8.84 13.20
C ALA A 43 8.68 9.15 11.80
N ALA A 44 8.37 8.11 11.01
CA ALA A 44 7.75 8.29 9.70
C ALA A 44 6.29 8.76 9.78
N LEU A 45 5.65 8.68 10.94
CA LEU A 45 4.25 9.04 11.16
C LEU A 45 4.07 10.34 11.98
N GLU A 46 5.14 10.94 12.52
CA GLU A 46 5.07 12.14 13.37
C GLU A 46 4.32 13.31 12.71
N ASP A 47 4.52 13.53 11.41
CA ASP A 47 3.91 14.62 10.64
C ASP A 47 2.87 14.11 9.60
N VAL A 48 2.36 12.89 9.77
CA VAL A 48 1.43 12.28 8.81
C VAL A 48 0.00 12.29 9.35
N ASP A 49 -0.92 12.92 8.61
CA ASP A 49 -2.36 12.72 8.82
C ASP A 49 -2.78 11.38 8.17
N ILE A 50 -3.04 10.39 9.01
CA ILE A 50 -3.37 9.03 8.58
C ILE A 50 -4.74 8.99 7.88
N GLU A 51 -5.71 9.83 8.28
CA GLU A 51 -7.03 9.87 7.65
C GLU A 51 -6.91 10.43 6.23
N GLU A 52 -6.17 11.53 6.05
CA GLU A 52 -5.92 12.10 4.73
C GLU A 52 -5.14 11.15 3.82
N ALA A 53 -4.11 10.49 4.37
CA ALA A 53 -3.32 9.51 3.65
C ALA A 53 -4.16 8.32 3.19
N MET A 54 -5.06 7.82 4.05
CA MET A 54 -5.99 6.74 3.71
C MET A 54 -7.02 7.16 2.67
N ALA A 55 -7.60 8.36 2.79
CA ALA A 55 -8.55 8.88 1.81
C ALA A 55 -7.88 9.00 0.43
N THR A 56 -6.67 9.56 0.37
CA THR A 56 -5.90 9.68 -0.86
C THR A 56 -5.56 8.30 -1.44
N ALA A 57 -5.16 7.35 -0.60
CA ALA A 57 -4.86 5.98 -1.02
C ALA A 57 -6.09 5.25 -1.60
N ALA A 58 -7.30 5.52 -1.10
CA ALA A 58 -8.54 4.93 -1.60
C ALA A 58 -8.91 5.40 -3.01
N PHE A 59 -8.49 6.61 -3.40
CA PHE A 59 -8.76 7.18 -4.73
C PHE A 59 -7.55 7.13 -5.66
N ALA A 60 -6.39 6.70 -5.17
CA ALA A 60 -5.22 6.49 -6.00
C ALA A 60 -5.55 5.38 -7.02
N PRO A 61 -5.42 5.65 -8.34
CA PRO A 61 -5.56 4.58 -9.32
C PRO A 61 -4.56 3.50 -8.95
N ALA A 62 -5.05 2.25 -8.80
CA ALA A 62 -4.21 1.12 -8.45
C ALA A 62 -3.12 1.00 -9.52
N ALA A 63 -1.95 1.56 -9.22
CA ALA A 63 -0.80 1.45 -10.10
C ALA A 63 -0.50 -0.04 -10.17
N ALA A 64 -0.64 -0.61 -11.36
CA ALA A 64 -0.18 -1.96 -11.62
C ALA A 64 1.25 -2.04 -11.13
N VAL A 65 1.50 -2.85 -10.10
CA VAL A 65 2.85 -3.11 -9.60
C VAL A 65 3.58 -3.86 -10.70
N VAL A 66 4.18 -3.11 -11.62
CA VAL A 66 5.17 -3.65 -12.55
C VAL A 66 6.37 -3.97 -11.67
N ALA A 67 6.60 -5.26 -11.44
CA ALA A 67 7.84 -5.72 -10.84
C ALA A 67 8.99 -5.26 -11.75
N ALA A 68 9.63 -4.14 -11.40
CA ALA A 68 10.79 -3.63 -12.11
C ALA A 68 12.01 -4.47 -11.70
N PRO A 69 12.75 -5.08 -12.64
CA PRO A 69 14.08 -5.57 -12.34
C PRO A 69 15.02 -4.37 -12.17
N VAL A 70 15.95 -4.50 -11.23
CA VAL A 70 17.07 -3.59 -11.03
C VAL A 70 17.93 -3.58 -12.30
N ALA A 71 17.95 -2.48 -13.04
CA ALA A 71 19.03 -2.13 -14.00
C ALA A 71 18.96 -0.65 -14.41
N GLU A 72 19.90 0.12 -13.86
CA GLU A 72 20.71 1.20 -14.44
C GLU A 72 20.29 1.92 -15.74
N THR A 73 20.53 3.24 -15.72
CA THR A 73 20.67 4.23 -16.81
C THR A 73 19.47 5.12 -17.15
N ALA A 74 19.81 6.39 -17.33
CA ALA A 74 18.96 7.56 -17.28
C ALA A 74 18.69 8.16 -18.67
N ALA A 75 17.54 8.84 -18.75
CA ALA A 75 17.18 10.02 -19.57
C ALA A 75 17.02 9.88 -21.10
N GLU A 76 15.77 10.05 -21.57
CA GLU A 76 15.26 11.06 -22.55
C GLU A 76 13.77 10.73 -22.85
N GLU A 77 12.77 11.49 -22.37
CA GLU A 77 12.11 12.67 -23.01
C GLU A 77 11.32 12.35 -24.32
N VAL A 78 9.98 12.14 -24.31
CA VAL A 78 8.80 13.04 -24.58
C VAL A 78 7.93 12.38 -25.71
N PRO A 79 6.65 12.74 -26.02
CA PRO A 79 5.43 13.10 -25.26
C PRO A 79 4.24 12.13 -25.49
N ALA A 80 3.14 12.43 -24.79
CA ALA A 80 1.78 11.96 -25.01
C ALA A 80 1.21 12.30 -26.40
N GLU A 81 0.40 11.38 -26.96
CA GLU A 81 -0.80 11.75 -27.70
C GLU A 81 -1.85 10.64 -27.68
N GLU A 82 -3.10 11.08 -27.60
CA GLU A 82 -4.33 10.33 -27.44
C GLU A 82 -4.59 9.33 -28.58
N ASN A 83 -5.14 8.16 -28.27
CA ASN A 83 -6.10 7.51 -29.15
C ASN A 83 -7.24 6.92 -28.30
N LYS A 84 -8.44 7.38 -28.65
CA LYS A 84 -9.70 7.25 -27.94
C LYS A 84 -10.58 6.31 -28.76
N ALA A 85 -11.35 5.50 -28.05
CA ALA A 85 -12.45 4.63 -28.51
C ALA A 85 -12.04 3.31 -29.21
N GLU A 86 -12.44 2.18 -28.63
CA GLU A 86 -13.71 1.54 -28.99
C GLU A 86 -14.04 0.37 -28.03
N GLU A 87 -15.28 0.41 -27.56
CA GLU A 87 -16.20 -0.66 -27.16
C GLU A 87 -15.71 -1.94 -26.44
N GLU A 88 -16.27 -2.06 -25.22
CA GLU A 88 -16.75 -3.27 -24.58
C GLU A 88 -17.25 -4.34 -25.57
N GLU A 89 -16.72 -5.57 -25.48
CA GLU A 89 -17.46 -6.86 -25.52
C GLU A 89 -16.50 -8.03 -25.83
N SER A 90 -15.80 -8.57 -24.83
CA SER A 90 -15.14 -9.89 -24.95
C SER A 90 -14.89 -10.61 -23.61
N GLY A 91 -15.46 -10.13 -22.49
CA GLY A 91 -15.26 -10.75 -21.16
C GLY A 91 -16.09 -12.01 -20.89
N MET A 92 -17.13 -12.29 -21.68
CA MET A 92 -18.07 -13.39 -21.39
C MET A 92 -17.73 -14.71 -22.12
N ALA A 93 -16.91 -14.68 -23.17
CA ALA A 93 -16.63 -15.87 -23.98
C ALA A 93 -15.69 -16.90 -23.30
N GLY A 94 -14.95 -16.51 -22.25
CA GLY A 94 -14.02 -17.39 -21.54
C GLY A 94 -14.64 -18.29 -20.46
N LEU A 95 -15.80 -17.91 -19.90
CA LEU A 95 -16.40 -18.62 -18.77
C LEU A 95 -17.17 -19.88 -19.22
N GLY A 96 -17.71 -19.90 -20.44
CA GLY A 96 -18.42 -21.07 -20.98
C GLY A 96 -17.51 -22.27 -21.31
N ALA A 97 -16.21 -22.04 -21.50
CA ALA A 97 -15.23 -23.09 -21.77
C ALA A 97 -14.69 -23.77 -20.49
N LEU A 98 -14.99 -23.22 -19.30
CA LEU A 98 -14.51 -23.76 -18.02
C LEU A 98 -15.49 -24.75 -17.36
N PHE A 99 -16.74 -24.81 -17.84
CA PHE A 99 -17.79 -25.69 -17.29
C PHE A 99 -18.42 -26.61 -18.35
N GLY A 100 -17.72 -26.84 -19.46
CA GLY A 100 -18.06 -27.83 -20.49
C GLY A 100 -17.34 -29.15 -20.27
#